data_AF-A0A424RWN9-F1
#
_entry.id   AF-A0A424RWN9-F1
#
_cell.length_a   1.000
_cell.length_b   1.000
_cell.length_c   1.000
_cell.angle_alpha   90.00
_cell.angle_beta   90.00
_cell.angle_gamma   90.00
#
_symmetry.space_group_name_H-M   'P 1'
#
loop_
_entity.id
_entity.type
_entity.pdbx_description
1 polymer ?
#
loop_
_entity_poly.entity_id
_entity_poly.type
_entity_poly.pdbx_seq_one_letter_code
_entity_poly.pdbx_strand_id
1 'polypeptide(L)'
;MENYFLFFLIFFLNSIIFFKFQKISNFFIFFDKPDGKLKKHDRAISLVGGFVILINLYLIIFFLKILNLDNVIFEDNFVYIVLILSFLFYFIGFIDDFKNLSPNLKLFLIIISITLVTFFFS
;
A
#
# COMPACT_ATOMS: atom_id res chain seq x y z
N MET A 1 12.57 24.72 -5.84
CA MET A 1 13.58 24.10 -4.95
C MET A 1 12.96 23.03 -4.08
N GLU A 2 11.82 23.31 -3.44
CA GLU A 2 11.09 22.36 -2.58
C GLU A 2 10.71 21.06 -3.28
N ASN A 3 10.23 21.11 -4.53
CA ASN A 3 9.91 19.89 -5.30
C ASN A 3 11.13 18.97 -5.54
N TYR A 4 12.31 19.55 -5.79
CA TYR A 4 13.54 18.77 -5.94
C TYR A 4 13.98 18.15 -4.61
N PHE A 5 13.88 18.91 -3.52
CA PHE A 5 14.14 18.40 -2.18
C PHE A 5 13.20 17.23 -1.83
N LEU A 6 11.90 17.37 -2.09
CA LEU A 6 10.91 16.32 -1.88
C LEU A 6 11.23 15.07 -2.72
N PHE A 7 11.58 15.25 -4.00
CA PHE A 7 11.99 14.15 -4.87
C PHE A 7 13.19 13.37 -4.28
N PHE A 8 14.25 14.08 -3.89
CA PHE A 8 15.43 13.45 -3.29
C PHE A 8 15.11 12.79 -1.94
N LEU A 9 14.25 13.39 -1.12
CA LEU A 9 13.81 12.83 0.15
C LEU A 9 13.05 11.51 -0.05
N ILE A 10 12.07 11.50 -0.96
CA ILE A 10 11.28 10.29 -1.29
C ILE A 10 12.20 9.21 -1.86
N PHE A 11 13.10 9.57 -2.78
CA PHE A 11 14.06 8.64 -3.36
C PHE A 11 14.97 8.02 -2.30
N PHE A 12 15.47 8.83 -1.37
CA PHE A 12 16.31 8.37 -0.27
C PHE A 12 15.56 7.43 0.69
N LEU A 13 14.33 7.77 1.08
CA LEU A 13 13.50 6.92 1.94
C LEU A 13 13.18 5.57 1.27
N ASN A 14 12.80 5.59 0.00
CA ASN A 14 12.57 4.37 -0.77
C ASN A 14 13.83 3.51 -0.90
N SER A 15 15.00 4.14 -1.07
CA SER A 15 16.28 3.44 -1.09
C SER A 15 16.58 2.76 0.25
N ILE A 16 16.31 3.41 1.38
CA ILE A 16 16.47 2.79 2.72
C ILE A 16 15.57 1.56 2.85
N ILE A 17 14.30 1.67 2.44
CA ILE A 17 13.35 0.56 2.50
C ILE A 17 13.83 -0.59 1.61
N PHE A 18 14.28 -0.30 0.39
CA PHE A 18 14.82 -1.29 -0.54
C PHE A 18 16.02 -2.05 0.05
N PHE A 19 17.02 -1.34 0.58
CA PHE A 19 18.20 -1.98 1.18
C PHE A 19 17.88 -2.76 2.46
N LYS A 20 16.85 -2.35 3.21
CA LYS A 20 16.41 -3.04 4.44
C LYS A 20 15.28 -4.05 4.19
N PHE A 21 14.83 -4.23 2.96
CA PHE A 21 13.64 -5.04 2.64
C PHE A 21 13.74 -6.46 3.19
N GLN A 22 14.91 -7.11 3.07
CA GLN A 22 15.10 -8.46 3.61
C GLN A 22 14.95 -8.52 5.13
N LYS A 23 15.44 -7.50 5.86
CA LYS A 23 15.28 -7.43 7.32
C LYS A 23 13.83 -7.17 7.71
N ILE A 24 13.14 -6.29 6.99
CA ILE A 24 11.71 -6.00 7.18
C ILE A 24 10.89 -7.27 6.91
N SER A 25 11.14 -7.94 5.80
CA SER A 25 10.54 -9.22 5.44
C SER A 25 10.77 -10.30 6.48
N ASN A 26 11.92 -10.36 7.15
CA ASN A 26 12.19 -11.37 8.17
C ASN A 26 11.50 -11.05 9.51
N PHE A 27 11.24 -9.77 9.79
CA PHE A 27 10.49 -9.34 10.98
C PHE A 27 9.00 -9.68 10.88
N PHE A 28 8.43 -9.52 9.70
CA PHE A 28 7.06 -9.94 9.41
C PHE A 28 7.06 -11.43 9.03
N ILE A 29 6.58 -12.31 9.92
CA ILE A 29 6.54 -13.79 9.77
C ILE A 29 5.60 -14.26 8.61
N PHE A 30 5.25 -13.38 7.67
CA PHE A 30 4.37 -13.66 6.54
C PHE A 30 5.19 -14.13 5.33
N PHE A 31 5.50 -15.41 5.35
CA PHE A 31 6.20 -16.11 4.30
C PHE A 31 5.24 -17.04 3.56
N ASP A 32 5.09 -16.82 2.25
CA ASP A 32 4.40 -17.75 1.36
C ASP A 32 5.32 -18.95 1.13
N LYS A 33 4.94 -20.12 1.66
CA LYS A 33 5.71 -21.36 1.48
C LYS A 33 5.36 -21.94 0.11
N PRO A 34 6.34 -22.26 -0.76
CA PRO A 34 6.07 -22.79 -2.07
C PRO A 34 5.41 -24.17 -1.97
N ASP A 35 4.19 -24.32 -2.49
CA ASP A 35 3.37 -25.55 -2.43
C ASP A 35 3.68 -26.55 -3.57
N GLY A 36 4.85 -26.42 -4.22
CA GLY A 36 5.39 -27.39 -5.21
C GLY A 36 4.59 -27.62 -6.51
N LYS A 37 3.35 -27.14 -6.64
CA LYS A 37 2.46 -27.43 -7.78
C LYS A 37 2.45 -26.34 -8.87
N LEU A 38 2.64 -25.07 -8.51
CA LEU A 38 2.50 -23.93 -9.44
C LEU A 38 3.63 -22.87 -9.35
N LYS A 39 4.45 -22.87 -8.29
CA LYS A 39 5.47 -21.83 -8.04
C LYS A 39 6.88 -22.42 -8.22
N LYS A 40 7.64 -21.93 -9.21
CA LYS A 40 9.02 -22.38 -9.54
C LYS A 40 10.12 -21.78 -8.63
N HIS A 41 9.73 -21.18 -7.50
CA HIS A 41 10.65 -20.49 -6.60
C HIS A 41 10.94 -21.37 -5.38
N ASP A 42 12.21 -21.66 -5.11
CA ASP A 42 12.63 -22.51 -3.98
C ASP A 42 12.61 -21.79 -2.62
N ARG A 43 12.39 -20.46 -2.61
CA ARG A 43 12.49 -19.63 -1.40
C ARG A 43 11.16 -18.94 -1.11
N ALA A 44 10.82 -18.84 0.17
CA ALA A 44 9.63 -18.13 0.61
C ALA A 44 9.74 -16.64 0.26
N ILE A 45 8.74 -16.12 -0.45
CA ILE A 45 8.67 -14.72 -0.85
C ILE A 45 7.76 -14.01 0.15
N SER A 46 8.17 -12.81 0.56
CA SER A 46 7.44 -12.02 1.53
C SER A 46 6.23 -11.35 0.90
N LEU A 47 5.06 -11.52 1.51
CA LEU A 47 3.83 -10.80 1.15
C LEU A 47 3.85 -9.32 1.56
N VAL A 48 4.98 -8.84 2.09
CA VAL A 48 5.17 -7.49 2.64
C VAL A 48 5.28 -6.41 1.56
N GLY A 49 5.43 -6.77 0.29
CA GLY A 49 5.54 -5.82 -0.82
C GLY A 49 4.38 -4.82 -0.89
N GLY A 50 3.13 -5.31 -0.79
CA GLY A 50 1.94 -4.45 -0.78
C GLY A 50 1.90 -3.50 0.42
N PHE A 51 2.36 -3.97 1.59
CA PHE A 51 2.44 -3.17 2.81
C PHE A 51 3.46 -2.04 2.67
N VAL A 52 4.60 -2.32 2.05
CA VAL A 52 5.64 -1.34 1.75
C VAL A 52 5.12 -0.25 0.81
N ILE A 53 4.36 -0.63 -0.23
CA ILE A 53 3.73 0.33 -1.15
C ILE A 53 2.75 1.24 -0.40
N LEU A 54 1.91 0.67 0.48
CA LEU A 54 0.96 1.44 1.29
C LEU A 54 1.67 2.45 2.21
N ILE A 55 2.72 2.02 2.91
CA ILE A 55 3.53 2.92 3.76
C ILE A 55 4.14 4.05 2.93
N ASN A 56 4.68 3.74 1.74
CA ASN A 56 5.26 4.76 0.87
C ASN A 56 4.23 5.80 0.43
N LEU A 57 3.02 5.37 0.07
CA LEU A 57 1.93 6.30 -0.28
C LEU A 57 1.61 7.25 0.89
N TYR A 58 1.48 6.71 2.10
CA TYR A 58 1.21 7.50 3.31
C TYR A 58 2.35 8.47 3.63
N LEU A 59 3.61 8.04 3.50
CA LEU A 59 4.79 8.89 3.72
C LEU A 59 4.83 10.06 2.72
N ILE A 60 4.55 9.81 1.44
CA ILE A 60 4.54 10.86 0.41
C ILE A 60 3.49 11.92 0.77
N ILE A 61 2.27 11.50 1.09
CA ILE A 61 1.17 12.41 1.46
C ILE A 61 1.50 13.18 2.74
N PHE A 62 2.10 12.52 3.73
CA PHE A 62 2.54 13.15 4.98
C PHE A 62 3.57 14.27 4.73
N PHE A 63 4.58 14.02 3.89
CA PHE A 63 5.58 15.05 3.57
C PHE A 63 5.01 16.18 2.70
N LEU A 64 4.10 15.87 1.78
CA LEU A 64 3.39 16.90 1.01
C LEU A 64 2.64 17.86 1.94
N LYS A 65 1.96 17.32 2.96
CA LYS A 65 1.20 18.11 3.93
C LYS A 65 2.10 18.94 4.86
N ILE A 66 3.21 18.37 5.36
CA ILE A 66 4.17 19.10 6.21
C ILE A 66 4.79 20.30 5.48
N LEU A 67 5.04 20.14 4.18
CA LEU A 67 5.64 21.19 3.35
C LEU A 67 4.59 22.14 2.77
N ASN A 68 3.31 21.99 3.11
CA ASN A 68 2.18 22.75 2.54
C ASN A 68 2.15 22.73 1.00
N LEU A 69 2.53 21.58 0.40
CA LEU A 69 2.52 21.33 -1.05
C LEU A 69 1.27 20.54 -1.49
N ASP A 70 0.40 20.18 -0.56
CA ASP A 70 -0.84 19.43 -0.76
C ASP A 70 -1.86 20.17 -1.62
N ASN A 71 -2.03 21.48 -1.39
CA ASN A 71 -2.95 22.37 -2.14
C ASN A 71 -2.66 22.45 -3.66
N VAL A 72 -1.50 21.97 -4.12
CA VAL A 72 -1.11 22.00 -5.53
C VAL A 72 -1.61 20.76 -6.30
N ILE A 73 -1.92 19.67 -5.59
CA ILE A 73 -2.11 18.35 -6.21
C ILE A 73 -3.53 17.81 -6.01
N PHE A 74 -4.12 17.97 -4.82
CA PHE A 74 -5.44 17.40 -4.51
C PHE A 74 -6.25 18.30 -3.56
N GLU A 75 -7.57 18.27 -3.70
CA GLU A 75 -8.47 18.80 -2.66
C GLU A 75 -8.39 17.92 -1.40
N ASP A 76 -8.45 18.54 -0.22
CA ASP A 76 -8.23 17.84 1.07
C ASP A 76 -9.09 16.59 1.23
N ASN A 77 -10.39 16.66 0.90
CA ASN A 77 -11.30 15.52 1.02
C ASN A 77 -10.90 14.36 0.10
N PHE A 78 -10.39 14.65 -1.10
CA PHE A 78 -9.94 13.63 -2.04
C PHE A 78 -8.73 12.85 -1.53
N VAL A 79 -7.79 13.52 -0.85
CA VAL A 79 -6.63 12.86 -0.24
C VAL A 79 -7.07 11.84 0.80
N TYR A 80 -8.02 12.17 1.67
CA TYR A 80 -8.53 11.24 2.67
C TYR A 80 -9.26 10.05 2.04
N ILE A 81 -10.06 10.28 0.99
CA ILE A 81 -10.72 9.21 0.22
C ILE A 81 -9.67 8.23 -0.34
N VAL A 82 -8.61 8.73 -0.98
CA VAL A 82 -7.54 7.90 -1.55
C VAL A 82 -6.82 7.11 -0.47
N LEU A 83 -6.48 7.72 0.66
CA LEU A 83 -5.81 7.05 1.78
C LEU A 83 -6.64 5.90 2.35
N ILE A 84 -7.93 6.15 2.58
CA ILE A 84 -8.85 5.16 3.15
C ILE A 84 -9.10 4.02 2.16
N LEU A 85 -9.36 4.32 0.88
CA LEU A 85 -9.56 3.29 -0.14
C LEU A 85 -8.30 2.44 -0.36
N SER A 86 -7.13 3.07 -0.41
CA SER A 86 -5.86 2.34 -0.56
C SER A 86 -5.63 1.36 0.60
N PHE A 87 -5.98 1.78 1.83
CA PHE A 87 -5.91 0.93 3.01
C PHE A 87 -6.91 -0.24 2.92
N LEU A 88 -8.18 0.04 2.59
CA LEU A 88 -9.21 -1.01 2.44
C LEU A 88 -8.84 -2.03 1.36
N PHE A 89 -8.38 -1.57 0.20
CA PHE A 89 -7.97 -2.44 -0.90
C PHE A 89 -6.73 -3.26 -0.54
N TYR A 90 -5.77 -2.67 0.17
CA TYR A 90 -4.66 -3.43 0.73
C TYR A 90 -5.15 -4.55 1.65
N PHE A 91 -6.09 -4.29 2.55
CA PHE A 91 -6.63 -5.33 3.44
C PHE A 91 -7.40 -6.42 2.69
N ILE A 92 -8.19 -6.06 1.68
CA ILE A 92 -8.90 -7.04 0.84
C ILE A 92 -7.89 -7.92 0.09
N GLY A 93 -6.88 -7.31 -0.53
CA GLY A 93 -5.79 -8.04 -1.20
C GLY A 93 -5.00 -8.92 -0.25
N PHE A 94 -4.67 -8.40 0.94
CA PHE A 94 -3.98 -9.16 1.98
C PHE A 94 -4.79 -10.38 2.42
N ILE A 95 -6.09 -10.23 2.70
CA ILE A 95 -6.95 -11.36 3.07
C ILE A 95 -7.07 -12.37 1.93
N ASP A 96 -7.14 -11.90 0.69
CA ASP A 96 -7.16 -12.75 -0.49
C ASP A 96 -5.90 -13.61 -0.60
N ASP A 97 -4.72 -13.04 -0.37
CA ASP A 97 -3.44 -13.78 -0.38
C ASP A 97 -3.42 -14.92 0.67
N PHE A 98 -4.16 -14.81 1.79
CA PHE A 98 -4.26 -15.88 2.79
C PHE A 98 -5.39 -16.88 2.55
N LYS A 99 -6.55 -16.41 2.09
CA LYS A 99 -7.79 -17.19 2.08
C LYS A 99 -8.29 -17.56 0.69
N ASN A 100 -7.63 -17.10 -0.37
CA ASN A 100 -8.06 -17.25 -1.77
C ASN A 100 -9.56 -16.94 -1.92
N LEU A 101 -9.93 -15.67 -1.78
CA LEU A 101 -11.33 -15.27 -1.84
C LEU A 101 -11.91 -15.56 -3.23
N SER A 102 -13.20 -15.90 -3.29
CA SER A 102 -13.86 -16.07 -4.59
C SER A 102 -13.90 -14.71 -5.33
N PRO A 103 -13.79 -14.70 -6.68
CA PRO A 103 -13.79 -13.46 -7.45
C PRO A 103 -15.01 -12.57 -7.17
N ASN A 104 -16.19 -13.18 -7.01
CA ASN A 104 -17.43 -12.45 -6.71
C ASN A 104 -17.40 -11.79 -5.34
N LEU A 105 -16.86 -12.47 -4.32
CA LEU A 105 -16.74 -11.90 -2.98
C LEU A 105 -15.73 -10.74 -2.95
N LYS A 106 -14.61 -10.86 -3.65
CA LYS A 106 -13.62 -9.79 -3.78
C LYS A 106 -14.24 -8.55 -4.44
N LEU A 107 -14.95 -8.73 -5.57
CA LEU A 107 -15.64 -7.63 -6.25
C LEU A 107 -16.68 -6.97 -5.34
N PHE A 108 -17.47 -7.78 -4.62
CA PHE A 108 -18.46 -7.28 -3.68
C PHE A 108 -17.84 -6.40 -2.57
N LEU A 109 -16.73 -6.83 -1.97
CA LEU A 109 -16.01 -6.07 -0.95
C LEU A 109 -15.44 -4.75 -1.49
N ILE A 110 -14.92 -4.75 -2.72
CA ILE A 110 -14.43 -3.54 -3.39
C ILE A 110 -15.58 -2.55 -3.62
N ILE A 111 -16.71 -3.02 -4.14
CA ILE A 111 -17.90 -2.18 -4.38
C ILE A 111 -18.38 -1.55 -3.08
N ILE A 112 -18.52 -2.35 -2.01
CA ILE A 112 -18.91 -1.85 -0.68
C ILE A 112 -17.91 -0.80 -0.17
N SER A 113 -16.62 -1.05 -0.33
CA SER A 113 -15.58 -0.12 0.14
C SER A 113 -15.70 1.23 -0.56
N ILE A 114 -15.90 1.23 -1.89
CA ILE A 114 -16.08 2.45 -2.67
C ILE A 114 -17.34 3.18 -2.23
N THR A 115 -18.49 2.49 -2.19
CA THR A 115 -19.78 3.14 -1.88
C THR A 115 -19.81 3.73 -0.47
N LEU A 116 -19.29 3.01 0.53
CA LEU A 116 -19.21 3.50 1.91
C LEU A 116 -18.32 4.74 2.03
N VAL A 117 -17.13 4.71 1.43
CA VAL A 117 -16.20 5.85 1.50
C VAL A 117 -16.79 7.05 0.78
N THR A 118 -17.32 6.88 -0.44
CA THR A 118 -17.93 8.00 -1.16
C THR A 118 -19.14 8.58 -0.45
N PHE A 119 -19.95 7.74 0.21
CA PHE A 119 -21.10 8.20 1.00
C PHE A 119 -20.68 8.96 2.27
N PHE A 120 -19.55 8.60 2.88
CA PHE A 120 -19.05 9.30 4.06
C PHE A 120 -18.50 10.70 3.75
N PHE A 121 -17.96 10.91 2.56
CA PHE A 121 -17.37 12.18 2.12
C PHE A 121 -18.27 13.01 1.18
N SER A 122 -19.49 12.54 0.88
CA SER A 122 -20.53 13.28 0.15
C SER A 122 -21.34 14.17 1.08
#